data_AF-A0A7C1DUA4-F1
#
_entry.id   AF-A0A7C1DUA4-F1
#
_cell.length_a   1.000
_cell.length_b   1.000
_cell.length_c   1.000
_cell.angle_alpha   90.00
_cell.angle_beta   90.00
_cell.angle_gamma   90.00
#
_symmetry.space_group_name_H-M   'P 1'
#
loop_
_entity.id
_entity.type
_entity.pdbx_description
1 polymer ?
#
loop_
_entity_poly.entity_id
_entity_poly.type
_entity_poly.pdbx_seq_one_letter_code
_entity_poly.pdbx_strand_id
1 'polypeptide(L)'
;MGKKVLFWVLAVMISLSIMIYQRMTGPTYEKDYKITYQGETHQFALPRSHGGETDCPVEISLPEAFTGQILFRRFPTEESWDTLNLKRSGSNLVTALPNQPPAGKLEYHLELQTNGEKIHLGDTENIVIRFKGSVPGWAQIPHVLLMILTVIWSTSIIFFALANSPVYKKYIGITIILLLLGGFIFGPIVQYYAFGQFWTGWPFGQDLTDNKVLVALVAFLVAWFLRHKPYGRWLAISASLVMLAVYLIPHSLRGSELDPDTGEIITGTILLFLVNFKLIKSKN
;
A
#
# COMPACT_ATOMS: atom_id res chain seq x y z
N MET A 1 -33.99 14.14 -12.96
CA MET A 1 -32.90 14.55 -12.05
C MET A 1 -32.44 13.42 -11.13
N GLY A 2 -33.36 12.78 -10.39
CA GLY A 2 -33.02 11.80 -9.32
C GLY A 2 -32.13 10.62 -9.72
N LYS A 3 -32.38 9.97 -10.88
CA LYS A 3 -31.56 8.81 -11.31
C LYS A 3 -30.08 9.14 -11.51
N LYS A 4 -29.77 10.32 -12.07
CA LYS A 4 -28.38 10.74 -12.30
C LYS A 4 -27.66 11.03 -10.97
N VAL A 5 -28.35 11.69 -10.04
CA VAL A 5 -27.84 11.95 -8.69
C VAL A 5 -27.58 10.63 -7.97
N LEU A 6 -28.53 9.69 -8.03
CA LEU A 6 -28.38 8.36 -7.44
C LEU A 6 -27.15 7.63 -7.99
N PHE A 7 -26.92 7.65 -9.30
CA PHE A 7 -25.75 7.01 -9.90
C PHE A 7 -24.42 7.58 -9.41
N TRP A 8 -24.34 8.91 -9.25
CA TRP A 8 -23.16 9.56 -8.66
C TRP A 8 -22.98 9.22 -7.18
N VAL A 9 -24.07 9.24 -6.40
CA VAL A 9 -24.03 8.85 -4.99
C VAL A 9 -23.53 7.42 -4.84
N LEU A 10 -24.07 6.47 -5.62
CA LEU A 10 -23.61 5.08 -5.61
C LEU A 10 -22.13 4.96 -6.04
N ALA A 11 -21.72 5.66 -7.09
CA ALA A 11 -20.33 5.65 -7.55
C ALA A 11 -19.36 6.17 -6.47
N VAL A 12 -19.71 7.27 -5.80
CA VAL A 12 -18.92 7.83 -4.70
C VAL A 12 -18.87 6.86 -3.52
N MET A 13 -20.01 6.32 -3.09
CA MET A 13 -20.04 5.37 -1.97
C MET A 13 -19.16 4.14 -2.23
N ILE A 14 -19.30 3.50 -3.41
CA ILE A 14 -18.49 2.34 -3.78
C ILE A 14 -17.00 2.70 -3.83
N SER A 15 -16.65 3.83 -4.44
CA SER A 15 -15.26 4.27 -4.56
C SER A 15 -14.63 4.52 -3.19
N LEU A 16 -15.35 5.20 -2.28
CA LEU A 16 -14.89 5.45 -0.92
C LEU A 16 -14.72 4.16 -0.12
N SER A 17 -15.67 3.21 -0.24
CA SER A 17 -15.53 1.88 0.39
C SER A 17 -14.28 1.15 -0.07
N ILE A 18 -13.98 1.18 -1.38
CA ILE A 18 -12.77 0.56 -1.94
C ILE A 18 -11.51 1.27 -1.45
N MET A 19 -11.49 2.60 -1.37
CA MET A 19 -10.35 3.35 -0.84
C MET A 19 -10.07 3.02 0.63
N ILE A 20 -11.12 2.88 1.46
CA ILE A 20 -10.97 2.47 2.86
C ILE A 20 -10.38 1.06 2.92
N TYR A 21 -10.91 0.13 2.13
CA TYR A 21 -10.39 -1.23 2.02
C TYR A 21 -8.91 -1.26 1.61
N GLN A 22 -8.51 -0.46 0.61
CA GLN A 22 -7.12 -0.35 0.18
C GLN A 22 -6.20 0.18 1.27
N ARG A 23 -6.65 1.18 2.03
CA ARG A 23 -5.84 1.73 3.12
C ARG A 23 -5.63 0.71 4.23
N MET A 24 -6.66 -0.06 4.57
CA MET A 24 -6.59 -1.07 5.63
C MET A 24 -5.78 -2.31 5.22
N THR A 25 -5.81 -2.68 3.93
CA THR A 25 -5.08 -3.84 3.40
C THR A 25 -3.68 -3.51 2.88
N GLY A 26 -3.31 -2.23 2.88
CA GLY A 26 -2.00 -1.77 2.43
C GLY A 26 -0.88 -2.18 3.39
N PRO A 27 0.34 -2.46 2.88
CA PRO A 27 1.48 -2.86 3.70
C PRO A 27 2.01 -1.73 4.58
N THR A 28 1.55 -0.49 4.36
CA THR A 28 1.93 0.68 5.16
C THR A 28 0.95 0.98 6.30
N TYR A 29 -0.17 0.25 6.39
CA TYR A 29 -1.09 0.36 7.53
C TYR A 29 -0.32 -0.03 8.80
N GLU A 30 -0.59 0.51 9.97
CA GLU A 30 0.17 0.12 11.17
C GLU A 30 -0.25 -1.30 11.62
N LYS A 31 0.55 -1.97 12.43
CA LYS A 31 0.17 -3.26 13.01
C LYS A 31 -0.37 -3.02 14.42
N ASP A 32 -1.67 -3.20 14.58
CA ASP A 32 -2.36 -2.97 15.85
C ASP A 32 -2.15 -4.15 16.80
N TYR A 33 -1.83 -3.84 18.05
CA TYR A 33 -1.67 -4.78 19.15
C TYR A 33 -2.68 -4.47 20.24
N LYS A 34 -3.15 -5.54 20.89
CA LYS A 34 -4.06 -5.47 22.02
C LYS A 34 -3.56 -6.40 23.10
N ILE A 35 -3.27 -5.85 24.27
CA ILE A 35 -2.85 -6.62 25.44
C ILE A 35 -3.81 -6.37 26.59
N THR A 36 -4.01 -7.39 27.42
CA THR A 36 -4.81 -7.27 28.64
C THR A 36 -3.91 -7.41 29.85
N TYR A 37 -3.91 -6.41 30.72
CA TYR A 37 -3.11 -6.38 31.94
C TYR A 37 -3.93 -5.81 33.09
N GLN A 38 -3.97 -6.53 34.22
CA GLN A 38 -4.75 -6.15 35.41
C GLN A 38 -6.24 -5.85 35.13
N GLY A 39 -6.83 -6.54 34.14
CA GLY A 39 -8.23 -6.32 33.74
C GLY A 39 -8.45 -5.13 32.80
N GLU A 40 -7.44 -4.32 32.55
CA GLU A 40 -7.46 -3.25 31.57
C GLU A 40 -6.91 -3.71 30.22
N THR A 41 -7.46 -3.15 29.15
CA THR A 41 -7.01 -3.41 27.79
C THR A 41 -6.20 -2.23 27.30
N HIS A 42 -4.95 -2.47 26.91
CA HIS A 42 -4.08 -1.48 26.28
C HIS A 42 -3.96 -1.79 24.79
N GLN A 43 -4.05 -0.74 23.97
CA GLN A 43 -3.91 -0.82 22.52
C GLN A 43 -2.77 0.09 22.08
N PHE A 44 -1.95 -0.40 21.16
CA PHE A 44 -0.88 0.36 20.54
C PHE A 44 -0.65 -0.16 19.13
N ALA A 45 0.01 0.63 18.29
CA ALA A 45 0.28 0.27 16.90
C ALA A 45 1.77 0.36 16.62
N LEU A 46 2.28 -0.55 15.80
CA LEU A 46 3.67 -0.56 15.35
C LEU A 46 3.78 -0.14 13.88
N PRO A 47 4.74 0.74 13.54
CA PRO A 47 4.82 1.35 12.21
C PRO A 47 5.27 0.36 11.13
N ARG A 48 4.60 0.34 9.97
CA ARG A 48 5.05 -0.44 8.79
C ARG A 48 5.62 0.41 7.66
N SER A 49 5.66 1.73 7.84
CA SER A 49 6.33 2.63 6.90
C SER A 49 6.84 3.86 7.61
N HIS A 50 8.01 4.34 7.18
CA HIS A 50 8.58 5.60 7.65
C HIS A 50 9.10 6.42 6.48
N GLY A 51 8.90 7.73 6.54
CA GLY A 51 9.30 8.65 5.47
C GLY A 51 10.31 9.68 5.96
N GLY A 52 11.25 10.05 5.10
CA GLY A 52 12.23 11.10 5.35
C GLY A 52 13.63 10.56 5.63
N GLU A 53 14.43 11.35 6.36
CA GLU A 53 15.86 11.08 6.60
C GLU A 53 16.18 10.74 8.06
N THR A 54 15.15 10.70 8.92
CA THR A 54 15.31 10.41 10.35
C THR A 54 15.06 8.94 10.65
N ASP A 55 15.52 8.49 11.80
CA ASP A 55 15.11 7.21 12.37
C ASP A 55 13.59 7.17 12.57
N CYS A 56 13.01 5.97 12.51
CA CYS A 56 11.58 5.76 12.68
C CYS A 56 11.24 5.66 14.17
N PRO A 57 10.51 6.64 14.75
CA PRO A 57 10.13 6.57 16.15
C PRO A 57 9.14 5.44 16.38
N VAL A 58 9.37 4.68 17.45
CA VAL A 58 8.43 3.68 17.96
C VAL A 58 8.04 4.10 19.37
N GLU A 59 6.78 4.45 19.55
CA GLU A 59 6.22 4.92 20.82
C GLU A 59 5.04 4.05 21.23
N ILE A 60 5.13 3.49 22.44
CA ILE A 60 4.16 2.52 22.95
C ILE A 60 3.67 3.01 24.30
N SER A 61 2.37 3.31 24.41
CA SER A 61 1.75 3.74 25.66
C SER A 61 1.34 2.52 26.49
N LEU A 62 2.12 2.23 27.53
CA LEU A 62 1.91 1.08 28.42
C LEU A 62 2.27 1.42 29.86
N PRO A 63 1.62 0.76 30.86
CA PRO A 63 1.91 0.97 32.27
C PRO A 63 3.40 0.81 32.63
N GLU A 64 3.80 1.39 33.77
CA GLU A 64 5.20 1.40 34.21
C GLU A 64 5.81 0.01 34.45
N ALA A 65 4.96 -1.00 34.70
CA ALA A 65 5.39 -2.38 34.89
C ALA A 65 6.04 -3.02 33.65
N PHE A 66 5.76 -2.47 32.46
CA PHE A 66 6.20 -3.04 31.19
C PHE A 66 7.60 -2.59 30.81
N THR A 67 8.52 -3.51 30.58
CA THR A 67 9.76 -3.22 29.86
C THR A 67 9.71 -3.91 28.51
N GLY A 68 10.66 -3.58 27.62
CA GLY A 68 10.76 -4.32 26.38
C GLY A 68 11.91 -3.90 25.51
N GLN A 69 12.04 -4.63 24.42
CA GLN A 69 13.06 -4.46 23.41
C GLN A 69 12.48 -4.75 22.04
N ILE A 70 13.08 -4.15 21.02
CA ILE A 70 12.83 -4.46 19.63
C ILE A 70 14.03 -5.23 19.11
N LEU A 71 13.78 -6.42 18.56
CA LEU A 71 14.77 -7.12 17.78
C LEU A 71 14.52 -6.78 16.32
N PHE A 72 15.56 -6.37 15.60
CA PHE A 72 15.44 -5.99 14.19
C PHE A 72 16.65 -6.44 13.38
N ARG A 73 16.48 -6.55 12.06
CA ARG A 73 17.58 -6.69 11.09
C ARG A 73 17.14 -6.17 9.73
N ARG A 74 18.09 -6.03 8.81
CA ARG A 74 17.80 -5.65 7.43
C ARG A 74 16.95 -6.72 6.73
N PHE A 75 16.08 -6.30 5.83
CA PHE A 75 15.24 -7.22 5.07
C PHE A 75 15.42 -7.00 3.55
N PRO A 76 15.54 -8.08 2.76
CA PRO A 76 15.65 -9.49 3.16
C PRO A 76 17.11 -9.87 3.43
N THR A 77 17.47 -10.25 4.67
CA THR A 77 18.81 -10.81 4.97
C THR A 77 18.72 -11.96 5.97
N GLU A 78 19.80 -12.75 6.05
CA GLU A 78 20.00 -13.76 7.10
C GLU A 78 20.96 -13.27 8.20
N GLU A 79 21.08 -11.95 8.34
CA GLU A 79 21.93 -11.34 9.37
C GLU A 79 21.43 -11.70 10.79
N SER A 80 22.34 -11.61 11.75
CA SER A 80 21.97 -11.71 13.16
C SER A 80 21.07 -10.55 13.56
N TRP A 81 20.14 -10.81 14.47
CA TRP A 81 19.24 -9.81 15.02
C TRP A 81 20.00 -8.82 15.92
N ASP A 82 19.84 -7.53 15.63
CA ASP A 82 20.22 -6.45 16.53
C ASP A 82 19.11 -6.19 17.54
N THR A 83 19.47 -5.61 18.69
CA THR A 83 18.53 -5.33 19.78
C THR A 83 18.52 -3.85 20.16
N LEU A 84 17.32 -3.26 20.23
CA LEU A 84 17.08 -1.93 20.77
C LEU A 84 16.22 -2.01 22.02
N ASN A 85 16.75 -1.54 23.15
CA ASN A 85 15.96 -1.45 24.38
C ASN A 85 15.01 -0.26 24.32
N LEU A 86 13.76 -0.47 24.73
CA LEU A 86 12.81 0.61 24.92
C LEU A 86 13.18 1.41 26.17
N LYS A 87 13.24 2.73 26.04
CA LYS A 87 13.46 3.65 27.16
C LYS A 87 12.13 4.21 27.63
N ARG A 88 11.97 4.37 28.95
CA ARG A 88 10.78 5.04 29.49
C ARG A 88 10.91 6.55 29.29
N SER A 89 9.88 7.17 28.73
CA SER A 89 9.71 8.61 28.65
C SER A 89 8.26 8.96 29.03
N GLY A 90 8.07 9.39 30.28
CA GLY A 90 6.72 9.60 30.84
C GLY A 90 5.91 8.29 30.87
N SER A 91 4.70 8.33 30.32
CA SER A 91 3.82 7.16 30.19
C SER A 91 4.20 6.20 29.05
N ASN A 92 5.21 6.54 28.24
CA ASN A 92 5.50 5.84 27.00
C ASN A 92 6.82 5.07 27.08
N LEU A 93 6.86 3.91 26.44
CA LEU A 93 8.07 3.22 26.03
C LEU A 93 8.46 3.72 24.65
N VAL A 94 9.67 4.25 24.51
CA VAL A 94 10.14 4.88 23.28
C VAL A 94 11.46 4.29 22.82
N THR A 95 11.61 4.12 21.51
CA THR A 95 12.87 3.84 20.83
C THR A 95 12.78 4.35 19.38
N ALA A 96 13.84 4.23 18.61
CA ALA A 96 13.83 4.57 17.20
C ALA A 96 14.53 3.48 16.37
N LEU A 97 13.84 2.95 15.36
CA LEU A 97 14.42 2.03 14.39
C LEU A 97 15.35 2.83 13.46
N PRO A 98 16.58 2.34 13.20
CA PRO A 98 17.55 3.09 12.42
C PRO A 98 17.07 3.32 11.00
N ASN A 99 17.21 4.55 10.51
CA ASN A 99 16.79 4.93 9.17
C ASN A 99 17.46 4.05 8.10
N GLN A 100 16.73 3.77 7.03
CA GLN A 100 17.26 3.09 5.84
C GLN A 100 17.15 4.00 4.60
N PRO A 101 18.01 3.82 3.59
CA PRO A 101 17.83 4.46 2.30
C PRO A 101 16.44 4.17 1.70
N PRO A 102 15.94 5.01 0.78
CA PRO A 102 14.68 4.77 0.07
C PRO A 102 14.59 3.34 -0.49
N ALA A 103 13.41 2.72 -0.33
CA ALA A 103 13.14 1.32 -0.65
C ALA A 103 13.80 0.28 0.27
N GLY A 104 14.64 0.71 1.20
CA GLY A 104 15.18 -0.12 2.28
C GLY A 104 14.09 -0.61 3.23
N LYS A 105 14.28 -1.81 3.77
CA LYS A 105 13.35 -2.43 4.71
C LYS A 105 14.10 -2.97 5.92
N LEU A 106 13.45 -2.92 7.06
CA LEU A 106 13.83 -3.69 8.24
C LEU A 106 12.71 -4.67 8.54
N GLU A 107 13.07 -5.87 8.99
CA GLU A 107 12.15 -6.73 9.70
C GLU A 107 12.43 -6.63 11.19
N TYR A 108 11.37 -6.61 12.00
CA TYR A 108 11.47 -6.47 13.44
C TYR A 108 10.28 -7.08 14.17
N HIS A 109 10.48 -7.42 15.45
CA HIS A 109 9.41 -7.79 16.36
C HIS A 109 9.64 -7.18 17.74
N LEU A 110 8.54 -7.01 18.46
CA LEU A 110 8.52 -6.43 19.79
C LEU A 110 8.51 -7.54 20.84
N GLU A 111 9.42 -7.46 21.80
CA GLU A 111 9.39 -8.30 23.00
C GLU A 111 9.08 -7.42 24.21
N LEU A 112 7.90 -7.66 24.81
CA LEU A 112 7.48 -7.01 26.06
C LEU A 112 7.63 -7.98 27.23
N GLN A 113 7.94 -7.42 28.40
CA GLN A 113 8.06 -8.15 29.64
C GLN A 113 7.40 -7.36 30.78
N THR A 114 6.83 -8.08 31.74
CA THR A 114 6.33 -7.52 33.00
C THR A 114 6.77 -8.43 34.14
N ASN A 115 7.33 -7.86 35.21
CA ASN A 115 7.79 -8.61 36.39
C ASN A 115 8.75 -9.78 36.07
N GLY A 116 9.50 -9.67 34.96
CA GLY A 116 10.42 -10.73 34.49
C GLY A 116 9.79 -11.79 33.59
N GLU A 117 8.48 -11.76 33.36
CA GLU A 117 7.79 -12.67 32.44
C GLU A 117 7.58 -12.04 31.06
N LYS A 118 7.83 -12.82 30.00
CA LYS A 118 7.58 -12.40 28.62
C LYS A 118 6.08 -12.40 28.30
N ILE A 119 5.63 -11.37 27.60
CA ILE A 119 4.24 -11.24 27.16
C ILE A 119 4.12 -11.73 25.73
N HIS A 120 3.24 -12.70 25.53
CA HIS A 120 2.92 -13.20 24.20
C HIS A 120 1.99 -12.23 23.47
N LEU A 121 2.50 -11.62 22.40
CA LEU A 121 1.73 -10.71 21.55
C LEU A 121 0.90 -11.44 20.48
N GLY A 122 1.05 -12.77 20.37
CA GLY A 122 0.31 -13.59 19.39
C GLY A 122 0.81 -13.46 17.96
N ASP A 123 2.02 -12.95 17.76
CA ASP A 123 2.62 -12.78 16.45
C ASP A 123 3.04 -14.10 15.82
N THR A 124 2.57 -14.36 14.61
CA THR A 124 3.01 -15.48 13.77
C THR A 124 4.09 -15.07 12.77
N GLU A 125 4.22 -13.77 12.49
CA GLU A 125 5.13 -13.19 11.50
C GLU A 125 5.74 -11.88 12.01
N ASN A 126 6.98 -11.63 11.60
CA ASN A 126 7.70 -10.39 11.87
C ASN A 126 7.03 -9.20 11.17
N ILE A 127 7.21 -8.01 11.74
CA ILE A 127 6.78 -6.77 11.12
C ILE A 127 7.86 -6.33 10.13
N VAL A 128 7.46 -6.07 8.89
CA VAL A 128 8.36 -5.46 7.90
C VAL A 128 7.99 -3.99 7.76
N ILE A 129 8.94 -3.11 8.07
CA ILE A 129 8.84 -1.67 7.86
C ILE A 129 9.57 -1.29 6.56
N ARG A 130 8.95 -0.45 5.72
CA ARG A 130 9.57 0.12 4.53
C ARG A 130 9.87 1.61 4.70
N PHE A 131 11.10 1.98 4.38
CA PHE A 131 11.57 3.37 4.35
C PHE A 131 11.38 3.99 2.96
N LYS A 132 10.98 5.26 2.94
CA LYS A 132 10.76 6.05 1.71
C LYS A 132 11.32 7.45 1.86
N GLY A 133 11.67 8.05 0.73
CA GLY A 133 12.02 9.47 0.69
C GLY A 133 10.84 10.38 1.07
N SER A 134 11.14 11.65 1.35
CA SER A 134 10.12 12.66 1.60
C SER A 134 9.44 13.05 0.29
N VAL A 135 8.14 12.77 0.18
CA VAL A 135 7.35 13.13 -1.00
C VAL A 135 6.73 14.51 -0.77
N PRO A 136 7.00 15.49 -1.65
CA PRO A 136 6.47 16.82 -1.47
C PRO A 136 4.96 16.86 -1.71
N GLY A 137 4.25 17.66 -0.90
CA GLY A 137 2.79 17.77 -0.96
C GLY A 137 2.25 18.22 -2.32
N TRP A 138 3.00 19.04 -3.07
CA TRP A 138 2.61 19.46 -4.43
C TRP A 138 2.54 18.30 -5.42
N ALA A 139 3.25 17.19 -5.18
CA ALA A 139 3.16 15.99 -6.02
C ALA A 139 2.14 15.00 -5.45
N GLN A 140 2.19 14.75 -4.14
CA GLN A 140 1.33 13.77 -3.48
C GLN A 140 -0.15 14.15 -3.49
N ILE A 141 -0.48 15.41 -3.20
CA ILE A 141 -1.89 15.86 -3.11
C ILE A 141 -2.58 15.77 -4.47
N PRO A 142 -2.02 16.30 -5.58
CA PRO A 142 -2.62 16.14 -6.90
C PRO A 142 -2.70 14.68 -7.34
N HIS A 143 -1.66 13.87 -7.09
CA HIS A 143 -1.68 12.44 -7.40
C HIS A 143 -2.90 11.75 -6.79
N VAL A 144 -3.05 11.84 -5.46
CA VAL A 144 -4.11 11.17 -4.72
C VAL A 144 -5.48 11.68 -5.18
N LEU A 145 -5.64 13.00 -5.34
CA LEU A 145 -6.90 13.58 -5.82
C LEU A 145 -7.28 13.04 -7.20
N LEU A 146 -6.36 13.04 -8.17
CA LEU A 146 -6.61 12.53 -9.53
C LEU A 146 -6.96 11.04 -9.53
N MET A 147 -6.29 10.24 -8.70
CA MET A 147 -6.60 8.81 -8.58
C MET A 147 -7.98 8.57 -7.95
N ILE A 148 -8.38 9.34 -6.95
CA ILE A 148 -9.74 9.28 -6.38
C ILE A 148 -10.79 9.62 -7.43
N LEU A 149 -10.60 10.73 -8.16
CA LEU A 149 -11.52 11.14 -9.22
C LEU A 149 -11.57 10.08 -10.33
N THR A 150 -10.44 9.43 -10.65
CA THR A 150 -10.40 8.34 -11.64
C THR A 150 -11.32 7.19 -11.27
N VAL A 151 -11.28 6.71 -10.03
CA VAL A 151 -12.15 5.60 -9.57
C VAL A 151 -13.61 6.01 -9.53
N ILE A 152 -13.91 7.23 -9.07
CA ILE A 152 -15.29 7.74 -9.00
C ILE A 152 -15.89 7.83 -10.42
N TRP A 153 -15.17 8.44 -11.37
CA TRP A 153 -15.63 8.55 -12.75
C TRP A 153 -15.73 7.18 -13.41
N SER A 154 -14.74 6.31 -13.21
CA SER A 154 -14.76 4.92 -13.67
C SER A 154 -16.00 4.17 -13.17
N THR A 155 -16.31 4.25 -11.88
CA THR A 155 -17.46 3.55 -11.28
C THR A 155 -18.79 4.12 -11.80
N SER A 156 -18.85 5.44 -12.03
CA SER A 156 -20.04 6.07 -12.61
C SER A 156 -20.39 5.51 -13.99
N ILE A 157 -19.39 5.15 -14.80
CA ILE A 157 -19.59 4.57 -16.15
C ILE A 157 -20.44 3.31 -16.07
N ILE A 158 -20.28 2.46 -15.04
CA ILE A 158 -21.09 1.24 -14.87
C ILE A 158 -22.58 1.59 -14.85
N PHE A 159 -22.97 2.51 -13.97
CA PHE A 159 -24.38 2.90 -13.81
C PHE A 159 -24.93 3.62 -15.05
N PHE A 160 -24.18 4.57 -15.61
CA PHE A 160 -24.61 5.32 -16.79
C PHE A 160 -24.66 4.44 -18.05
N ALA A 161 -23.76 3.47 -18.19
CA ALA A 161 -23.78 2.49 -19.27
C ALA A 161 -24.98 1.54 -19.12
N LEU A 162 -25.21 0.95 -17.94
CA LEU A 162 -26.36 0.08 -17.69
C LEU A 162 -27.69 0.78 -17.96
N ALA A 163 -27.79 2.07 -17.63
CA ALA A 163 -28.96 2.90 -17.90
C ALA A 163 -29.11 3.34 -19.37
N ASN A 164 -28.28 2.84 -20.28
CA ASN A 164 -28.24 3.23 -21.71
C ASN A 164 -28.04 4.74 -21.93
N SER A 165 -27.40 5.44 -21.00
CA SER A 165 -27.17 6.87 -21.13
C SER A 165 -25.94 7.14 -21.99
N PRO A 166 -26.02 7.87 -23.11
CA PRO A 166 -24.87 8.11 -24.00
C PRO A 166 -23.74 8.90 -23.31
N VAL A 167 -24.00 9.51 -22.15
CA VAL A 167 -23.03 10.25 -21.35
C VAL A 167 -21.85 9.38 -20.89
N TYR A 168 -22.03 8.06 -20.73
CA TYR A 168 -20.94 7.16 -20.32
C TYR A 168 -19.74 7.26 -21.29
N LYS A 169 -20.01 7.51 -22.58
CA LYS A 169 -18.97 7.67 -23.60
C LYS A 169 -18.06 8.86 -23.29
N LYS A 170 -18.62 9.98 -22.81
CA LYS A 170 -17.84 11.15 -22.35
C LYS A 170 -17.04 10.81 -21.11
N TYR A 171 -17.63 10.08 -20.16
CA TYR A 171 -16.99 9.72 -18.90
C TYR A 171 -15.79 8.78 -19.07
N ILE A 172 -15.78 7.90 -20.08
CA ILE A 172 -14.59 7.13 -20.47
C ILE A 172 -13.41 8.08 -20.74
N GLY A 173 -13.63 9.13 -21.54
CA GLY A 173 -12.58 10.08 -21.91
C GLY A 173 -12.06 10.88 -20.72
N ILE A 174 -12.97 11.31 -19.84
CA ILE A 174 -12.59 11.98 -18.59
C ILE A 174 -11.76 11.02 -17.71
N THR A 175 -12.17 9.76 -17.58
CA THR A 175 -11.45 8.74 -16.81
C THR A 175 -10.04 8.51 -17.36
N ILE A 176 -9.87 8.45 -18.68
CA ILE A 176 -8.54 8.34 -19.31
C ILE A 176 -7.68 9.54 -18.98
N ILE A 177 -8.21 10.77 -19.08
CA ILE A 177 -7.44 11.98 -18.78
C ILE A 177 -7.00 11.98 -17.31
N LEU A 178 -7.92 11.69 -16.38
CA LEU A 178 -7.61 11.61 -14.95
C LEU A 178 -6.58 10.51 -14.65
N LEU A 179 -6.71 9.35 -15.29
CA LEU A 179 -5.77 8.23 -15.15
C LEU A 179 -4.40 8.57 -15.70
N LEU A 180 -4.30 9.25 -16.85
CA LEU A 180 -3.02 9.68 -17.42
C LEU A 180 -2.33 10.69 -16.50
N LEU A 181 -3.05 11.73 -16.07
CA LEU A 181 -2.48 12.74 -15.18
C LEU A 181 -2.11 12.12 -13.82
N GLY A 182 -3.02 11.39 -13.19
CA GLY A 182 -2.82 10.81 -11.87
C GLY A 182 -1.83 9.66 -11.86
N GLY A 183 -2.01 8.68 -12.73
CA GLY A 183 -1.26 7.42 -12.76
C GLY A 183 0.04 7.45 -13.56
N PHE A 184 0.12 8.24 -14.63
CA PHE A 184 1.29 8.24 -15.56
C PHE A 184 2.11 9.53 -15.55
N ILE A 185 1.64 10.58 -14.89
CA ILE A 185 2.43 11.80 -14.67
C ILE A 185 2.75 11.93 -13.18
N PHE A 186 1.74 12.16 -12.35
CA PHE A 186 1.96 12.37 -10.92
C PHE A 186 2.37 11.10 -10.17
N GLY A 187 1.93 9.92 -10.62
CA GLY A 187 2.36 8.62 -10.08
C GLY A 187 3.88 8.46 -10.15
N PRO A 188 4.49 8.53 -11.35
CA PRO A 188 5.93 8.51 -11.53
C PRO A 188 6.70 9.57 -10.74
N ILE A 189 6.18 10.79 -10.64
CA ILE A 189 6.80 11.86 -9.85
C ILE A 189 6.83 11.46 -8.37
N VAL A 190 5.72 10.98 -7.83
CA VAL A 190 5.63 10.51 -6.43
C VAL A 190 6.57 9.32 -6.20
N GLN A 191 6.60 8.36 -7.11
CA GLN A 191 7.49 7.20 -7.07
C GLN A 191 8.96 7.63 -7.04
N TYR A 192 9.33 8.62 -7.84
CA TYR A 192 10.69 9.14 -7.89
C TYR A 192 11.11 9.80 -6.57
N TYR A 193 10.24 10.61 -5.95
CA TYR A 193 10.54 11.16 -4.63
C TYR A 193 10.59 10.09 -3.53
N ALA A 194 9.76 9.05 -3.63
CA ALA A 194 9.69 8.00 -2.62
C ALA A 194 10.86 6.99 -2.72
N PHE A 195 11.30 6.66 -3.94
CA PHE A 195 12.19 5.53 -4.21
C PHE A 195 13.27 5.81 -5.28
N GLY A 196 13.36 7.02 -5.83
CA GLY A 196 14.38 7.37 -6.84
C GLY A 196 14.13 6.81 -8.24
N GLN A 197 12.98 6.17 -8.51
CA GLN A 197 12.62 5.60 -9.82
C GLN A 197 11.29 6.17 -10.31
N PHE A 198 11.21 6.54 -11.59
CA PHE A 198 9.97 7.10 -12.17
C PHE A 198 8.95 6.02 -12.54
N TRP A 199 9.40 4.89 -13.09
CA TRP A 199 8.51 3.81 -13.51
C TRP A 199 9.22 2.48 -13.36
N THR A 200 8.52 1.55 -12.75
CA THR A 200 9.04 0.24 -12.37
C THR A 200 8.16 -0.89 -12.92
N GLY A 201 7.11 -0.57 -13.66
CA GLY A 201 6.29 -1.54 -14.40
C GLY A 201 6.84 -1.89 -15.78
N TRP A 202 6.12 -2.75 -16.49
CA TRP A 202 6.42 -3.14 -17.87
C TRP A 202 6.47 -1.91 -18.79
N PRO A 203 7.39 -1.84 -19.76
CA PRO A 203 8.37 -2.86 -20.15
C PRO A 203 9.68 -2.84 -19.36
N PHE A 204 9.86 -1.87 -18.45
CA PHE A 204 11.15 -1.62 -17.80
C PHE A 204 11.33 -2.35 -16.47
N GLY A 205 10.25 -2.87 -15.88
CA GLY A 205 10.29 -3.67 -14.66
C GLY A 205 9.03 -4.52 -14.46
N GLN A 206 8.88 -5.03 -13.24
CA GLN A 206 7.81 -5.97 -12.86
C GLN A 206 6.95 -5.47 -11.70
N ASP A 207 7.02 -4.18 -11.35
CA ASP A 207 6.20 -3.62 -10.27
C ASP A 207 4.72 -3.84 -10.56
N LEU A 208 4.06 -4.43 -9.58
CA LEU A 208 2.65 -4.79 -9.69
C LEU A 208 1.76 -3.54 -9.73
N THR A 209 2.15 -2.47 -9.05
CA THR A 209 1.33 -1.25 -8.96
C THR A 209 1.26 -0.54 -10.31
N ASP A 210 2.42 -0.33 -10.92
CA ASP A 210 2.57 0.27 -12.25
C ASP A 210 1.87 -0.58 -13.32
N ASN A 211 2.06 -1.90 -13.28
CA ASN A 211 1.44 -2.84 -14.23
C ASN A 211 -0.10 -2.84 -14.16
N LYS A 212 -0.67 -2.77 -12.95
CA LYS A 212 -2.12 -2.69 -12.77
C LYS A 212 -2.69 -1.42 -13.41
N VAL A 213 -2.04 -0.28 -13.19
CA VAL A 213 -2.44 1.02 -13.75
C VAL A 213 -2.34 1.00 -15.29
N LEU A 214 -1.31 0.34 -15.84
CA LEU A 214 -1.16 0.09 -17.28
C LEU A 214 -2.30 -0.77 -17.86
N VAL A 215 -2.65 -1.88 -17.22
CA VAL A 215 -3.77 -2.73 -17.65
C VAL A 215 -5.08 -1.96 -17.65
N ALA A 216 -5.34 -1.14 -16.62
CA ALA A 216 -6.53 -0.30 -16.56
C ALA A 216 -6.55 0.73 -17.70
N LEU A 217 -5.42 1.37 -18.01
CA LEU A 217 -5.33 2.31 -19.13
C LEU A 217 -5.64 1.63 -20.47
N VAL A 218 -5.03 0.47 -20.74
CA VAL A 218 -5.28 -0.29 -21.97
C VAL A 218 -6.75 -0.66 -22.11
N ALA A 219 -7.38 -1.17 -21.04
CA ALA A 219 -8.80 -1.50 -21.03
C ALA A 219 -9.67 -0.27 -21.38
N PHE A 220 -9.36 0.89 -20.81
CA PHE A 220 -10.08 2.14 -21.10
C PHE A 220 -9.83 2.66 -22.52
N LEU A 221 -8.63 2.55 -23.05
CA LEU A 221 -8.32 2.93 -24.43
C LEU A 221 -9.11 2.08 -25.43
N VAL A 222 -9.14 0.75 -25.23
CA VAL A 222 -9.97 -0.16 -26.04
C VAL A 222 -11.45 0.23 -25.96
N ALA A 223 -11.97 0.45 -24.74
CA ALA A 223 -13.34 0.89 -24.54
C ALA A 223 -13.62 2.24 -25.22
N TRP A 224 -12.69 3.18 -25.19
CA TRP A 224 -12.81 4.48 -25.85
C TRP A 224 -12.86 4.33 -27.37
N PHE A 225 -11.90 3.66 -28.00
CA PHE A 225 -11.88 3.51 -29.47
C PHE A 225 -13.11 2.77 -30.00
N LEU A 226 -13.60 1.78 -29.27
CA LEU A 226 -14.75 0.96 -29.67
C LEU A 226 -16.09 1.45 -29.11
N ARG A 227 -16.13 2.62 -28.45
CA ARG A 227 -17.34 3.15 -27.77
C ARG A 227 -18.56 3.35 -28.66
N HIS A 228 -18.38 3.45 -29.97
CA HIS A 228 -19.47 3.62 -30.94
C HIS A 228 -19.96 2.31 -31.56
N LYS A 229 -19.31 1.18 -31.28
CA LYS A 229 -19.76 -0.14 -31.70
C LYS A 229 -20.97 -0.60 -30.86
N PRO A 230 -21.81 -1.52 -31.37
CA PRO A 230 -22.99 -2.00 -30.63
C PRO A 230 -22.64 -2.60 -29.26
N TYR A 231 -21.46 -3.21 -29.13
CA TYR A 231 -20.94 -3.76 -27.87
C TYR A 231 -20.12 -2.77 -27.03
N GLY A 232 -19.93 -1.53 -27.48
CA GLY A 232 -19.09 -0.54 -26.80
C GLY A 232 -19.53 -0.22 -25.37
N ARG A 233 -20.84 -0.34 -25.10
CA ARG A 233 -21.42 -0.22 -23.74
C ARG A 233 -20.84 -1.27 -22.79
N TRP A 234 -20.74 -2.51 -23.25
CA TRP A 234 -20.22 -3.62 -22.44
C TRP A 234 -18.73 -3.49 -22.22
N LEU A 235 -17.97 -3.03 -23.23
CA LEU A 235 -16.55 -2.73 -23.07
C LEU A 235 -16.30 -1.64 -22.02
N ALA A 236 -17.14 -0.61 -21.97
CA ALA A 236 -17.05 0.44 -20.96
C ALA A 236 -17.27 -0.10 -19.54
N ILE A 237 -18.28 -0.95 -19.37
CA ILE A 237 -18.55 -1.62 -18.08
C ILE A 237 -17.37 -2.53 -17.72
N SER A 238 -16.87 -3.35 -18.65
CA SER A 238 -15.72 -4.21 -18.43
C SER A 238 -14.47 -3.44 -18.03
N ALA A 239 -14.16 -2.31 -18.69
CA ALA A 239 -13.03 -1.46 -18.33
C ALA A 239 -13.16 -0.88 -16.92
N SER A 240 -14.37 -0.43 -16.54
CA SER A 240 -14.64 0.03 -15.17
C SER A 240 -14.50 -1.09 -14.13
N LEU A 241 -14.95 -2.31 -14.44
CA LEU A 241 -14.78 -3.47 -13.57
C LEU A 241 -13.31 -3.87 -13.43
N VAL A 242 -12.52 -3.79 -14.51
CA VAL A 242 -11.06 -3.98 -14.47
C VAL A 242 -10.42 -2.95 -13.54
N MET A 243 -10.84 -1.68 -13.62
CA MET A 243 -10.36 -0.64 -12.70
C MET A 243 -10.71 -0.97 -11.25
N LEU A 244 -11.94 -1.37 -10.95
CA LEU A 244 -12.31 -1.78 -9.59
C LEU A 244 -11.48 -2.97 -9.11
N ALA A 245 -11.28 -3.99 -9.96
CA ALA A 245 -10.46 -5.15 -9.64
C ALA A 245 -8.99 -4.77 -9.37
N VAL A 246 -8.42 -3.86 -10.16
CA VAL A 246 -7.08 -3.30 -9.94
C VAL A 246 -6.97 -2.69 -8.54
N TYR A 247 -7.99 -1.93 -8.13
CA TYR A 247 -8.01 -1.29 -6.82
C TYR A 247 -8.27 -2.28 -5.67
N LEU A 248 -8.98 -3.39 -5.90
CA LEU A 248 -9.18 -4.44 -4.89
C LEU A 248 -7.92 -5.26 -4.61
N ILE A 249 -6.94 -5.29 -5.51
CA ILE A 249 -5.66 -5.95 -5.23
C ILE A 249 -4.80 -4.97 -4.41
N PRO A 250 -4.39 -5.31 -3.17
CA PRO A 250 -3.65 -4.40 -2.30
C PRO A 250 -2.45 -3.74 -2.99
N HIS A 251 -2.26 -2.45 -2.74
CA HIS A 251 -1.09 -1.71 -3.23
C HIS A 251 0.18 -2.31 -2.62
N SER A 252 1.27 -2.36 -3.39
CA SER A 252 2.59 -2.75 -2.88
C SER A 252 2.75 -4.20 -2.41
N LEU A 253 1.93 -5.15 -2.87
CA LEU A 253 2.25 -6.58 -2.72
C LEU A 253 3.58 -6.99 -3.42
N ARG A 254 4.15 -6.13 -4.30
CA ARG A 254 5.42 -6.35 -5.02
C ARG A 254 6.09 -5.04 -5.49
N GLY A 255 6.20 -4.05 -4.61
CA GLY A 255 6.86 -2.76 -4.91
C GLY A 255 8.39 -2.82 -4.92
N SER A 256 9.03 -1.74 -5.36
CA SER A 256 10.49 -1.55 -5.34
C SER A 256 11.13 -1.87 -3.98
N GLU A 257 12.21 -2.62 -4.00
CA GLU A 257 12.90 -3.12 -2.81
C GLU A 257 14.40 -2.88 -2.98
N LEU A 258 15.06 -2.37 -1.94
CA LEU A 258 16.50 -2.23 -1.95
C LEU A 258 17.13 -3.60 -1.69
N ASP A 259 17.99 -4.05 -2.58
CA ASP A 259 18.82 -5.23 -2.37
C ASP A 259 19.93 -4.89 -1.36
N PRO A 260 19.98 -5.56 -0.19
CA PRO A 260 20.94 -5.22 0.87
C PRO A 260 22.40 -5.50 0.51
N ASP A 261 22.67 -6.41 -0.43
CA ASP A 261 24.00 -6.85 -0.82
C ASP A 261 24.60 -5.96 -1.91
N THR A 262 23.77 -5.55 -2.86
CA THR A 262 24.19 -4.73 -4.01
C THR A 262 23.95 -3.24 -3.82
N GLY A 263 23.02 -2.87 -2.93
CA GLY A 263 22.54 -1.48 -2.77
C GLY A 263 21.71 -0.99 -3.95
N GLU A 264 21.34 -1.86 -4.89
CA GLU A 264 20.49 -1.53 -6.03
C GLU A 264 19.02 -1.72 -5.69
N ILE A 265 18.16 -0.92 -6.34
CA ILE A 265 16.71 -1.04 -6.18
C ILE A 265 16.20 -2.09 -7.15
N ILE A 266 15.90 -3.28 -6.63
CA ILE A 266 15.29 -4.38 -7.36
C ILE A 266 13.78 -4.22 -7.40
N THR A 267 13.18 -4.64 -8.52
CA THR A 267 11.73 -4.54 -8.70
C THR A 267 11.12 -5.94 -8.79
N GLY A 268 10.29 -6.29 -7.81
CA GLY A 268 9.42 -7.46 -7.89
C GLY A 268 10.13 -8.80 -8.07
N THR A 269 11.09 -9.16 -7.22
CA THR A 269 11.71 -10.49 -7.30
C THR A 269 10.81 -11.55 -6.66
N ILE A 270 10.65 -12.68 -7.36
CA ILE A 270 9.90 -13.89 -7.00
C ILE A 270 10.53 -14.67 -5.81
N LEU A 271 11.38 -14.04 -5.00
CA LEU A 271 12.14 -14.79 -3.98
C LEU A 271 11.28 -15.30 -2.81
N LEU A 272 10.19 -14.59 -2.47
CA LEU A 272 9.35 -14.93 -1.31
C LEU A 272 8.54 -16.22 -1.45
N PHE A 273 8.34 -16.77 -2.65
CA PHE A 273 7.66 -18.06 -2.83
C PHE A 273 8.62 -19.25 -2.99
N LEU A 274 9.85 -19.02 -3.44
CA LEU A 274 10.83 -20.10 -3.66
C LEU A 274 11.57 -20.49 -2.38
N VAL A 275 11.76 -19.57 -1.42
CA VAL A 275 12.38 -19.89 -0.13
C VAL A 275 11.48 -20.80 0.71
N ASN A 276 10.16 -20.55 0.73
CA ASN A 276 9.21 -21.40 1.44
C ASN A 276 9.08 -22.82 0.85
N PHE A 277 9.26 -22.98 -0.47
CA PHE A 277 9.21 -24.31 -1.08
C PHE A 277 10.47 -25.15 -0.83
N LYS A 278 11.63 -24.50 -0.63
CA LYS A 278 12.89 -25.19 -0.31
C LYS A 278 12.92 -25.70 1.14
N LEU A 279 12.30 -24.98 2.08
CA LEU A 279 12.19 -25.40 3.48
C LEU A 279 11.22 -26.58 3.67
N ILE A 280 10.18 -26.71 2.84
CA ILE A 280 9.25 -27.85 2.90
C ILE A 280 9.86 -29.12 2.29
N LYS A 281 10.80 -29.00 1.34
CA LYS A 281 11.43 -30.16 0.67
C LYS A 281 12.68 -30.70 1.37
N SER A 282 13.19 -30.01 2.40
CA SER A 282 14.36 -30.44 3.18
C SER A 282 14.00 -31.22 4.46
N LYS A 283 12.73 -31.53 4.68
CA LYS A 283 12.24 -32.24 5.88
C LYS A 283 11.57 -33.59 5.60
N ASN A 284 11.86 -34.21 4.45
CA ASN A 284 11.53 -35.61 4.18
C ASN A 284 12.79 -36.39 3.82
#